data_AF-A0A087GS50-F1
#
_entry.id   AF-A0A087GS50-F1
#
_cell.length_a   1.000
_cell.length_b   1.000
_cell.length_c   1.000
_cell.angle_alpha   90.00
_cell.angle_beta   90.00
_cell.angle_gamma   90.00
#
_symmetry.space_group_name_H-M   'P 1'
#
loop_
_entity.id
_entity.type
_entity.pdbx_description
1 polymer ?
#
loop_
_entity_poly.entity_id
_entity_poly.type
_entity_poly.pdbx_seq_one_letter_code
_entity_poly.pdbx_strand_id
1 'polypeptide(L)'
;MDHRKSVESELQTYQRRCVEAEECAIEESAKASTLQRQLTEEKTGITSRIKRATKVAMRTFATKFQGKIDRAKEKIKALGGNPKKKLVQLTQVEANIEFARILREVPDSFDAEAAKVEAWLPNVAGGIVEFDSLFAGLDSDLIISPISSDSSGAARDNVSLETLAADVGVRDFDGSMTDELGVNHDDEYVNIDD
;
A
#
# COMPACT_ATOMS: atom_id res chain seq x y z
N MET A 1 18.11 14.80 86.21
CA MET A 1 16.75 14.36 85.82
C MET A 1 16.38 14.86 84.42
N ASP A 2 16.87 16.05 84.03
CA ASP A 2 16.49 16.72 82.77
C ASP A 2 17.03 16.09 81.49
N HIS A 3 18.27 15.55 81.52
CA HIS A 3 18.85 14.92 80.34
C HIS A 3 18.08 13.68 79.88
N ARG A 4 17.55 12.89 80.81
CA ARG A 4 16.74 11.69 80.53
C ARG A 4 15.43 12.05 79.83
N LYS A 5 14.75 13.10 80.30
CA LYS A 5 13.51 13.62 79.69
C LYS A 5 13.75 14.18 78.29
N SER A 6 14.89 14.85 78.08
CA SER A 6 15.30 15.36 76.76
C SER A 6 15.49 14.23 75.75
N VAL A 7 16.20 13.16 76.15
CA VAL A 7 16.42 11.98 75.30
C VAL A 7 15.11 11.25 74.98
N GLU A 8 14.21 11.12 75.96
CA GLU A 8 12.88 10.53 75.74
C GLU A 8 12.03 11.33 74.74
N SER A 9 12.07 12.67 74.82
CA SER A 9 11.37 13.56 73.89
C SER A 9 11.94 13.49 72.46
N GLU A 10 13.27 13.40 72.32
CA GLU A 10 13.91 13.24 71.01
C GLU A 10 13.60 11.87 70.40
N LEU A 11 13.62 10.80 71.21
CA LEU A 11 13.25 9.46 70.77
C LEU A 11 11.80 9.42 70.27
N GLN A 12 10.87 10.07 70.97
CA GLN A 12 9.46 10.15 70.56
C GLN A 12 9.29 10.93 69.24
N THR A 13 10.07 12.00 69.06
CA THR A 13 10.06 12.78 67.81
C THR A 13 10.63 11.97 66.65
N TYR A 14 11.71 11.23 66.88
CA TYR A 14 12.31 10.34 65.89
C TYR A 14 11.33 9.22 65.49
N GLN A 15 10.71 8.56 66.46
CA GLN A 15 9.71 7.51 66.20
C GLN A 15 8.54 8.03 65.36
N ARG A 16 8.04 9.24 65.64
CA ARG A 16 6.98 9.86 64.82
C ARG A 16 7.43 10.07 63.38
N ARG A 17 8.63 10.61 63.17
CA ARG A 17 9.20 10.81 61.82
C ARG A 17 9.40 9.49 61.08
N CYS A 18 9.76 8.41 61.78
CA CYS A 18 9.85 7.08 61.18
C CYS A 18 8.48 6.61 60.67
N VAL A 19 7.42 6.75 61.47
CA VAL A 19 6.06 6.39 61.05
C VAL A 19 5.61 7.23 59.85
N GLU A 20 5.81 8.55 59.89
CA GLU A 20 5.47 9.45 58.77
C GLU A 20 6.25 9.09 57.49
N ALA A 21 7.52 8.74 57.61
CA ALA A 21 8.34 8.30 56.47
C ALA A 21 7.88 6.94 55.92
N GLU A 22 7.49 6.00 56.79
CA GLU A 22 6.94 4.70 56.39
C GLU A 22 5.60 4.88 55.66
N GLU A 23 4.69 5.70 56.18
CA GLU A 23 3.41 6.02 55.53
C GLU A 23 3.63 6.68 54.16
N CYS A 24 4.56 7.63 54.08
CA CYS A 24 4.94 8.27 52.82
C CYS A 24 5.49 7.25 51.81
N ALA A 25 6.37 6.35 52.24
CA ALA A 25 6.92 5.30 51.38
C ALA A 25 5.84 4.33 50.87
N ILE A 26 4.84 3.99 51.70
CA ILE A 26 3.70 3.16 51.30
C ILE A 26 2.86 3.88 50.23
N GLU A 27 2.56 5.16 50.45
CA GLU A 27 1.78 5.96 49.49
C GLU A 27 2.51 6.11 48.15
N GLU A 28 3.82 6.41 48.17
CA GLU A 28 4.65 6.49 46.97
C GLU A 28 4.72 5.15 46.23
N SER A 29 4.88 4.05 46.96
CA SER A 29 4.86 2.70 46.39
C SER A 29 3.52 2.38 45.71
N ALA A 30 2.40 2.78 46.33
CA ALA A 30 1.07 2.61 45.74
C ALA A 30 0.89 3.46 44.46
N LYS A 31 1.40 4.69 44.43
CA LYS A 31 1.42 5.54 43.23
C LYS A 31 2.28 4.93 42.13
N ALA A 32 3.47 4.45 42.45
CA ALA A 32 4.38 3.78 41.51
C ALA A 32 3.73 2.54 40.90
N SER A 33 3.09 1.70 41.71
CA SER A 33 2.34 0.52 41.24
C SER A 33 1.20 0.90 40.29
N THR A 34 0.46 1.97 40.61
CA THR A 34 -0.62 2.48 39.74
C THR A 34 -0.08 2.96 38.39
N LEU A 35 1.01 3.74 38.39
CA LEU A 35 1.65 4.22 37.16
C LEU A 35 2.21 3.06 36.32
N GLN A 36 2.79 2.04 36.97
CA GLN A 36 3.29 0.85 36.28
C GLN A 36 2.15 0.09 35.59
N ARG A 37 1.00 -0.06 36.27
CA ARG A 37 -0.20 -0.67 35.66
C ARG A 37 -0.68 0.14 34.45
N GLN A 38 -0.80 1.46 34.59
CA GLN A 38 -1.20 2.34 33.48
C GLN A 38 -0.25 2.24 32.28
N LEU A 39 1.06 2.18 32.54
CA LEU A 39 2.07 2.04 31.48
C LEU A 39 1.92 0.70 30.74
N THR A 40 1.66 -0.39 31.45
CA THR A 40 1.41 -1.70 30.81
C THR A 40 0.11 -1.71 29.99
N GLU A 41 -0.94 -1.07 30.50
CA GLU A 41 -2.23 -0.97 29.82
C GLU A 41 -2.12 -0.09 28.56
N GLU A 42 -1.44 1.05 28.64
CA GLU A 42 -1.19 1.91 27.49
C GLU A 42 -0.30 1.22 26.45
N LYS A 43 0.75 0.50 26.87
CA LYS A 43 1.62 -0.27 25.95
C LYS A 43 0.81 -1.30 25.16
N THR A 44 -0.03 -2.08 25.83
CA THR A 44 -0.91 -3.05 25.16
C THR A 44 -1.95 -2.36 24.27
N GLY A 45 -2.49 -1.23 24.72
CA GLY A 45 -3.39 -0.36 23.95
C GLY A 45 -2.77 0.16 22.66
N ILE A 46 -1.53 0.68 22.71
CA ILE A 46 -0.76 1.14 21.54
C ILE A 46 -0.56 -0.02 20.56
N THR A 47 -0.05 -1.16 21.02
CA THR A 47 0.16 -2.34 20.17
C THR A 47 -1.12 -2.75 19.44
N SER A 48 -2.26 -2.76 20.13
CA SER A 48 -3.55 -3.11 19.52
C SER A 48 -4.01 -2.08 18.48
N ARG A 49 -3.78 -0.78 18.72
CA ARG A 49 -4.11 0.30 17.79
C ARG A 49 -3.24 0.25 16.53
N ILE A 50 -1.94 0.00 16.69
CA ILE A 50 -1.00 -0.20 15.56
C ILE A 50 -1.49 -1.38 14.71
N LYS A 51 -1.74 -2.54 15.32
CA LYS A 51 -2.23 -3.73 14.60
C LYS A 51 -3.52 -3.44 13.82
N ARG A 52 -4.46 -2.70 14.42
CA ARG A 52 -5.70 -2.29 13.76
C ARG A 52 -5.45 -1.32 12.60
N ALA A 53 -4.62 -0.30 12.81
CA ALA A 53 -4.29 0.69 11.79
C ALA A 53 -3.58 0.05 10.60
N THR A 54 -2.60 -0.83 10.84
CA THR A 54 -1.91 -1.61 9.79
C THR A 54 -2.90 -2.44 8.99
N LYS A 55 -3.80 -3.18 9.66
CA LYS A 55 -4.83 -3.98 8.98
C LYS A 55 -5.75 -3.14 8.10
N VAL A 56 -6.14 -1.95 8.56
CA VAL A 56 -6.97 -1.02 7.78
C VAL A 56 -6.19 -0.49 6.57
N ALA A 57 -4.95 -0.06 6.77
CA ALA A 57 -4.09 0.44 5.69
C ALA A 57 -3.85 -0.63 4.61
N MET A 58 -3.52 -1.86 5.01
CA MET A 58 -3.35 -3.00 4.10
C MET A 58 -4.62 -3.31 3.32
N ARG A 59 -5.79 -3.29 3.97
CA ARG A 59 -7.07 -3.52 3.28
C ARG A 59 -7.34 -2.43 2.25
N THR A 60 -7.12 -1.16 2.60
CA THR A 60 -7.28 -0.03 1.67
C THR A 60 -6.35 -0.17 0.47
N PHE A 61 -5.09 -0.53 0.71
CA PHE A 61 -4.11 -0.79 -0.34
C PHE A 61 -4.57 -1.94 -1.24
N ALA A 62 -4.92 -3.10 -0.67
CA ALA A 62 -5.40 -4.26 -1.41
C ALA A 62 -6.62 -3.92 -2.29
N THR A 63 -7.61 -3.19 -1.76
CA THR A 63 -8.78 -2.76 -2.53
C THR A 63 -8.40 -1.81 -3.67
N LYS A 64 -7.49 -0.86 -3.44
CA LYS A 64 -7.01 0.06 -4.49
C LYS A 64 -6.28 -0.69 -5.61
N PHE A 65 -5.45 -1.67 -5.26
CA PHE A 65 -4.73 -2.52 -6.21
C PHE A 65 -5.67 -3.42 -6.98
N GLN A 66 -6.62 -4.06 -6.30
CA GLN A 66 -7.62 -4.88 -6.96
C GLN A 66 -8.41 -4.07 -7.99
N GLY A 67 -8.85 -2.85 -7.62
CA GLY A 67 -9.54 -1.97 -8.57
C GLY A 67 -8.67 -1.55 -9.76
N LYS A 68 -7.35 -1.35 -9.58
CA LYS A 68 -6.41 -1.11 -10.69
C LYS A 68 -6.29 -2.33 -11.61
N ILE A 69 -6.13 -3.52 -11.03
CA ILE A 69 -6.05 -4.79 -11.76
C ILE A 69 -7.33 -5.04 -12.58
N ASP A 70 -8.50 -4.81 -11.99
CA ASP A 70 -9.77 -5.03 -12.68
C ASP A 70 -9.94 -4.08 -13.87
N ARG A 71 -9.58 -2.80 -13.72
CA ARG A 71 -9.56 -1.86 -14.85
C ARG A 71 -8.55 -2.25 -15.93
N ALA A 72 -7.36 -2.69 -15.54
CA ALA A 72 -6.35 -3.18 -16.47
C ALA A 72 -6.85 -4.40 -17.27
N LYS A 73 -7.49 -5.36 -16.61
CA LYS A 73 -8.11 -6.53 -17.26
C LYS A 73 -9.16 -6.12 -18.30
N GLU A 74 -10.04 -5.19 -17.96
CA GLU A 74 -11.04 -4.69 -18.91
C GLU A 74 -10.40 -3.98 -20.11
N LYS A 75 -9.35 -3.18 -19.90
CA LYS A 75 -8.60 -2.54 -21.00
C LYS A 75 -7.88 -3.55 -21.89
N ILE A 76 -7.26 -4.59 -21.31
CA ILE A 76 -6.64 -5.68 -22.08
C ILE A 76 -7.69 -6.39 -22.95
N LYS A 77 -8.87 -6.68 -22.39
CA LYS A 77 -9.97 -7.27 -23.14
C LYS A 77 -10.46 -6.36 -24.27
N ALA A 78 -10.58 -5.05 -24.01
CA ALA A 78 -10.95 -4.06 -25.01
C ALA A 78 -9.91 -3.94 -26.13
N LEU A 79 -8.61 -3.93 -25.79
CA LEU A 79 -7.51 -3.95 -26.76
C LEU A 79 -7.58 -5.16 -27.69
N GLY A 80 -7.92 -6.33 -27.16
CA GLY A 80 -8.12 -7.55 -27.96
C GLY A 80 -9.34 -7.53 -28.89
N GLY A 81 -10.24 -6.55 -28.74
CA GLY A 81 -11.50 -6.46 -29.45
C GLY A 81 -11.46 -5.57 -30.70
N ASN A 82 -12.42 -4.63 -30.77
CA ASN A 82 -12.66 -3.79 -31.94
C ASN A 82 -11.47 -2.92 -32.38
N PRO A 83 -10.69 -2.29 -31.48
CA PRO A 83 -9.53 -1.50 -31.87
C PRO A 83 -8.50 -2.32 -32.65
N LYS A 84 -8.15 -3.52 -32.16
CA LYS A 84 -7.25 -4.45 -32.88
C LYS A 84 -7.80 -4.85 -34.24
N LYS A 85 -9.11 -5.11 -34.35
CA LYS A 85 -9.74 -5.43 -35.64
C LYS A 85 -9.63 -4.25 -36.62
N LYS A 86 -9.93 -3.03 -36.17
CA LYS A 86 -9.80 -1.80 -36.99
C LYS A 86 -8.37 -1.57 -37.45
N LEU A 87 -7.36 -1.84 -36.60
CA LEU A 87 -5.95 -1.75 -37.00
C LEU A 87 -5.63 -2.69 -38.16
N VAL A 88 -6.02 -3.96 -38.07
CA VAL A 88 -5.79 -4.93 -39.14
C VAL A 88 -6.54 -4.51 -40.42
N GLN A 89 -7.77 -4.03 -40.30
CA GLN A 89 -8.55 -3.54 -41.44
C GLN A 89 -7.96 -2.29 -42.08
N LEU A 90 -7.42 -1.36 -41.28
CA LEU A 90 -6.75 -0.16 -41.77
C LEU A 90 -5.53 -0.54 -42.62
N THR A 91 -4.68 -1.42 -42.12
CA THR A 91 -3.52 -1.92 -42.89
C THR A 91 -3.94 -2.59 -44.20
N GLN A 92 -5.04 -3.34 -44.19
CA GLN A 92 -5.58 -3.96 -45.40
C GLN A 92 -6.10 -2.92 -46.41
N VAL A 93 -6.84 -1.91 -45.94
CA VAL A 93 -7.38 -0.82 -46.76
C VAL A 93 -6.22 -0.03 -47.38
N GLU A 94 -5.23 0.34 -46.59
CA GLU A 94 -4.03 1.05 -47.06
C GLU A 94 -3.25 0.23 -48.10
N ALA A 95 -3.04 -1.07 -47.84
CA ALA A 95 -2.37 -1.95 -48.79
C ALA A 95 -3.16 -2.09 -50.11
N ASN A 96 -4.49 -2.20 -50.04
CA ASN A 96 -5.35 -2.29 -51.23
C ASN A 96 -5.31 -1.01 -52.07
N ILE A 97 -5.30 0.18 -51.44
CA ILE A 97 -5.17 1.47 -52.13
C ILE A 97 -3.83 1.52 -52.87
N GLU A 98 -2.74 1.12 -52.21
CA GLU A 98 -1.42 1.12 -52.84
C GLU A 98 -1.32 0.08 -53.97
N PHE A 99 -1.93 -1.09 -53.80
CA PHE A 99 -2.05 -2.09 -54.88
C PHE A 99 -2.78 -1.54 -56.10
N ALA A 100 -3.91 -0.84 -55.90
CA ALA A 100 -4.65 -0.21 -57.00
C ALA A 100 -3.81 0.86 -57.72
N ARG A 101 -2.99 1.63 -56.98
CA ARG A 101 -2.05 2.59 -57.55
C ARG A 101 -0.98 1.92 -58.42
N ILE A 102 -0.42 0.78 -57.96
CA ILE A 102 0.62 0.03 -58.70
C ILE A 102 0.07 -0.55 -60.01
N LEU A 103 -1.15 -1.10 -59.97
CA LEU A 103 -1.79 -1.74 -61.12
C LEU A 103 -2.37 -0.76 -62.15
N ARG A 104 -2.15 0.54 -61.97
CA ARG A 104 -2.65 1.58 -62.87
C ARG A 104 -1.83 1.62 -64.18
N GLU A 105 -2.05 0.62 -65.03
CA GLU A 105 -1.45 0.51 -66.38
C GLU A 105 -2.10 1.47 -67.40
N VAL A 106 -3.36 1.85 -67.18
CA VAL A 106 -4.11 2.83 -67.97
C VAL A 106 -4.72 3.86 -67.01
N PRO A 107 -4.76 5.17 -67.34
CA PRO A 107 -5.07 6.23 -66.38
C PRO A 107 -6.37 6.10 -65.58
N ASP A 108 -7.35 5.29 -65.99
CA ASP A 108 -8.69 5.26 -65.39
C ASP A 108 -9.20 3.85 -65.00
N SER A 109 -8.44 2.77 -65.23
CA SER A 109 -9.00 1.41 -65.11
C SER A 109 -9.25 0.94 -63.67
N PHE A 110 -8.54 1.51 -62.70
CA PHE A 110 -8.64 1.14 -61.27
C PHE A 110 -9.15 2.26 -60.37
N ASP A 111 -9.33 3.48 -60.88
CA ASP A 111 -9.72 4.64 -60.08
C ASP A 111 -11.09 4.47 -59.41
N ALA A 112 -12.03 3.80 -60.09
CA ALA A 112 -13.33 3.48 -59.52
C ALA A 112 -13.24 2.47 -58.36
N GLU A 113 -12.28 1.55 -58.39
CA GLU A 113 -12.07 0.55 -57.33
C GLU A 113 -11.30 1.17 -56.16
N ALA A 114 -10.29 2.00 -56.44
CA ALA A 114 -9.59 2.80 -55.44
C ALA A 114 -10.57 3.69 -54.65
N ALA A 115 -11.49 4.38 -55.34
CA ALA A 115 -12.51 5.21 -54.69
C ALA A 115 -13.45 4.40 -53.76
N LYS A 116 -13.78 3.15 -54.10
CA LYS A 116 -14.58 2.28 -53.21
C LYS A 116 -13.81 1.91 -51.95
N VAL A 117 -12.51 1.60 -52.09
CA VAL A 117 -11.65 1.23 -50.95
C VAL A 117 -11.38 2.46 -50.07
N GLU A 118 -11.13 3.63 -50.65
CA GLU A 118 -10.98 4.90 -49.93
C GLU A 118 -12.23 5.27 -49.13
N ALA A 119 -13.43 5.00 -49.67
CA ALA A 119 -14.68 5.23 -48.95
C ALA A 119 -14.80 4.42 -47.64
N TRP A 120 -13.96 3.39 -47.43
CA TRP A 120 -13.94 2.59 -46.21
C TRP A 120 -13.02 3.17 -45.13
N LEU A 121 -12.11 4.09 -45.47
CA LEU A 121 -11.17 4.71 -44.52
C LEU A 121 -11.86 5.33 -43.29
N PRO A 122 -12.95 6.11 -43.42
CA PRO A 122 -13.63 6.69 -42.25
C PRO A 122 -14.12 5.63 -41.24
N ASN A 123 -14.42 4.42 -41.69
CA ASN A 123 -14.90 3.34 -40.82
C ASN A 123 -13.78 2.73 -39.95
N VAL A 124 -12.52 2.90 -40.35
CA VAL A 124 -11.34 2.28 -39.71
C VAL A 124 -10.33 3.29 -39.16
N ALA A 125 -10.38 4.56 -39.59
CA ALA A 125 -9.43 5.62 -39.22
C ALA A 125 -9.32 5.90 -37.71
N GLY A 126 -10.36 5.60 -36.93
CA GLY A 126 -10.33 5.74 -35.46
C GLY A 126 -9.59 4.61 -34.71
N GLY A 127 -9.21 3.53 -35.39
CA GLY A 127 -8.64 2.34 -34.74
C GLY A 127 -7.34 2.59 -33.99
N ILE A 128 -6.42 3.38 -34.57
CA ILE A 128 -5.13 3.73 -33.95
C ILE A 128 -5.35 4.58 -32.69
N VAL A 129 -6.16 5.64 -32.79
CA VAL A 129 -6.44 6.55 -31.67
C VAL A 129 -7.12 5.81 -30.51
N GLU A 130 -8.09 4.94 -30.81
CA GLU A 130 -8.75 4.09 -29.81
C GLU A 130 -7.75 3.14 -29.13
N PHE A 131 -6.84 2.53 -29.90
CA PHE A 131 -5.83 1.61 -29.38
C PHE A 131 -4.81 2.33 -28.49
N ASP A 132 -4.24 3.44 -28.93
CA ASP A 132 -3.24 4.21 -28.19
C ASP A 132 -3.81 4.75 -26.88
N SER A 133 -5.07 5.21 -26.90
CA SER A 133 -5.77 5.67 -25.70
C SER A 133 -5.97 4.54 -24.66
N LEU A 134 -6.38 3.35 -25.12
CA LEU A 134 -6.49 2.18 -24.25
C LEU A 134 -5.13 1.75 -23.70
N PHE A 135 -4.09 1.81 -24.52
CA PHE A 135 -2.72 1.45 -24.12
C PHE A 135 -2.16 2.41 -23.07
N ALA A 136 -2.26 3.72 -23.29
CA ALA A 136 -1.85 4.73 -22.30
C ALA A 136 -2.64 4.59 -20.99
N GLY A 137 -3.95 4.30 -21.09
CA GLY A 137 -4.78 4.02 -19.92
C GLY A 137 -4.36 2.74 -19.18
N LEU A 138 -3.89 1.71 -19.90
CA LEU A 138 -3.42 0.45 -19.30
C LEU A 138 -2.09 0.67 -18.57
N ASP A 139 -1.16 1.39 -19.20
CA ASP A 139 0.13 1.76 -18.61
C ASP A 139 -0.07 2.52 -17.28
N SER A 140 -0.97 3.51 -17.27
CA SER A 140 -1.30 4.25 -16.05
C SER A 140 -1.92 3.38 -14.93
N ASP A 141 -2.72 2.37 -15.26
CA ASP A 141 -3.31 1.48 -14.25
C ASP A 141 -2.27 0.49 -13.68
N LEU A 142 -1.31 0.07 -14.50
CA LEU A 142 -0.24 -0.87 -14.12
C LEU A 142 0.93 -0.21 -13.40
N ILE A 143 1.17 1.09 -13.61
CA ILE A 143 2.19 1.82 -12.84
C ILE A 143 1.77 1.87 -11.37
N ILE A 144 2.54 1.16 -10.55
CA ILE A 144 2.44 1.17 -9.10
C ILE A 144 3.48 2.17 -8.60
N SER A 145 3.09 3.42 -8.42
CA SER A 145 3.94 4.36 -7.68
C SER A 145 4.00 3.90 -6.22
N PRO A 146 5.19 3.61 -5.66
CA PRO A 146 5.34 3.11 -4.30
C PRO A 146 4.91 4.14 -3.24
N ILE A 147 4.78 5.41 -3.63
CA ILE A 147 4.40 6.52 -2.76
C ILE A 147 3.54 7.50 -3.57
N SER A 148 2.44 7.98 -2.97
CA SER A 148 1.68 9.10 -3.53
C SER A 148 2.55 10.34 -3.48
N SER A 149 2.68 11.09 -4.59
CA SER A 149 3.42 12.37 -4.60
C SER A 149 2.87 13.35 -3.55
N ASP A 150 1.57 13.28 -3.27
CA ASP A 150 0.90 14.11 -2.25
C ASP A 150 1.26 13.71 -0.81
N SER A 151 1.81 12.51 -0.60
CA SER A 151 2.24 12.02 0.72
C SER A 151 3.65 12.48 1.10
N SER A 152 4.36 13.18 0.21
CA SER A 152 5.67 13.79 0.51
C SER A 152 5.58 15.07 1.37
N GLY A 153 4.36 15.47 1.76
CA GLY A 153 4.07 16.70 2.50
C GLY A 153 4.56 16.79 3.94
N ALA A 154 5.45 15.90 4.38
CA ALA A 154 6.15 16.03 5.67
C ALA A 154 7.66 15.85 5.49
N ALA A 155 8.25 16.50 4.49
CA ALA A 155 9.66 16.91 4.56
C ALA A 155 9.80 18.06 5.58
N ARG A 156 9.47 17.79 6.85
CA ARG A 156 9.97 18.57 7.97
C ARG A 156 11.12 17.77 8.52
N ASP A 157 12.30 18.30 8.26
CA ASP A 157 13.62 17.75 8.56
C ASP A 157 14.02 16.64 7.59
N ASN A 158 15.27 16.68 7.13
CA ASN A 158 15.84 15.84 6.06
C ASN A 158 16.06 14.39 6.54
N VAL A 159 15.13 13.86 7.32
CA VAL A 159 15.19 12.58 8.01
C VAL A 159 14.51 11.55 7.12
N SER A 160 15.22 10.46 6.83
CA SER A 160 14.68 9.41 5.96
C SER A 160 13.49 8.71 6.65
N LEU A 161 12.57 8.15 5.85
CA LEU A 161 11.44 7.39 6.39
C LEU A 161 11.91 6.21 7.24
N GLU A 162 13.04 5.61 6.87
CA GLU A 162 13.73 4.54 7.61
C GLU A 162 14.20 5.01 8.98
N THR A 163 14.67 6.26 9.09
CA THR A 163 15.12 6.85 10.35
C THR A 163 13.94 7.13 11.27
N LEU A 164 12.83 7.65 10.74
CA LEU A 164 11.58 7.83 11.50
C LEU A 164 10.97 6.50 11.93
N ALA A 165 11.01 5.48 11.06
CA ALA A 165 10.53 4.14 11.37
C ALA A 165 11.38 3.48 12.47
N ALA A 166 12.71 3.62 12.39
CA ALA A 166 13.62 3.12 13.41
C ALA A 166 13.41 3.80 14.77
N ASP A 167 13.10 5.10 14.79
CA ASP A 167 12.81 5.86 16.03
C ASP A 167 11.58 5.32 16.77
N VAL A 168 10.58 4.81 16.04
CA VAL A 168 9.40 4.14 16.62
C VAL A 168 9.56 2.61 16.72
N GLY A 169 10.77 2.09 16.49
CA GLY A 169 11.12 0.67 16.67
C GLY A 169 10.74 -0.26 15.50
N VAL A 170 10.37 0.28 14.34
CA VAL A 170 10.10 -0.48 13.12
C VAL A 170 11.42 -0.72 12.38
N ARG A 171 11.91 -1.96 12.40
CA ARG A 171 13.19 -2.36 11.79
C ARG A 171 13.05 -3.11 10.46
N ASP A 172 11.89 -3.75 10.25
CA ASP A 172 11.64 -4.57 9.08
C ASP A 172 10.50 -3.96 8.25
N PHE A 173 10.83 -3.54 7.02
CA PHE A 173 9.90 -2.99 6.04
C PHE A 173 9.27 -4.05 5.15
N ASP A 174 9.63 -5.32 5.34
CA ASP A 174 9.30 -6.40 4.41
C ASP A 174 7.80 -6.74 4.38
N GLY A 175 7.01 -6.25 5.34
CA GLY A 175 5.58 -6.53 5.43
C GLY A 175 5.28 -8.03 5.54
N SER A 176 6.30 -8.86 5.76
CA SER A 176 6.19 -10.31 5.81
C SER A 176 6.04 -10.71 7.26
N MET A 177 4.81 -10.98 7.66
CA MET A 177 4.51 -11.51 8.98
C MET A 177 4.80 -13.03 9.05
N THR A 178 5.91 -13.49 8.47
CA THR A 178 6.29 -14.91 8.44
C THR A 178 7.20 -15.32 9.60
N ASP A 179 7.92 -14.38 10.21
CA ASP A 179 8.83 -14.68 11.31
C ASP A 179 8.18 -14.40 12.66
N GLU A 180 7.20 -15.22 13.06
CA GLU A 180 6.86 -15.44 14.48
C GLU A 180 5.83 -16.57 14.73
N LEU A 181 5.62 -17.49 13.77
CA LEU A 181 5.02 -18.78 14.08
C LEU A 181 6.13 -19.74 14.43
N GLY A 182 6.34 -19.92 15.74
CA GLY A 182 7.19 -20.95 16.31
C GLY A 182 6.95 -22.27 15.60
N VAL A 183 7.99 -22.71 14.90
CA VAL A 183 8.08 -24.00 14.23
C VAL A 183 7.99 -25.08 15.30
N ASN A 184 6.78 -25.58 15.54
CA ASN A 184 6.62 -26.95 16.00
C ASN A 184 6.36 -27.77 14.74
N HIS A 185 7.39 -28.50 14.33
CA HIS A 185 7.23 -29.65 13.43
C HIS A 185 6.22 -30.59 14.07
N ASP A 186 5.14 -30.88 13.37
CA ASP A 186 4.53 -32.19 13.39
C ASP A 186 3.95 -32.43 11.98
N ASP A 187 4.62 -33.33 11.29
CA ASP A 187 4.35 -33.79 9.94
C ASP A 187 3.01 -34.55 9.89
N GLU A 188 2.11 -34.16 8.99
CA GLU A 188 1.15 -35.12 8.42
C GLU A 188 0.79 -34.71 6.99
N TYR A 189 1.49 -35.32 6.04
CA TYR A 189 1.13 -35.31 4.62
C TYR A 189 -0.19 -36.07 4.45
N VAL A 190 -1.28 -35.35 4.16
CA VAL A 190 -2.47 -35.98 3.56
C VAL A 190 -2.30 -35.97 2.05
N ASN A 191 -1.93 -37.13 1.52
CA ASN A 191 -2.07 -37.47 0.10
C ASN A 191 -3.53 -37.27 -0.30
N ILE A 192 -3.76 -36.48 -1.35
CA ILE A 192 -5.00 -36.50 -2.10
C ILE A 192 -4.64 -37.18 -3.43
N ASP A 193 -4.92 -38.47 -3.51
CA ASP A 193 -4.95 -39.22 -4.77
C ASP A 193 -6.15 -38.74 -5.62
N ASP A 194 -5.91 -38.70 -6.94
CA ASP A 194 -6.75 -38.33 -8.11
C ASP A 194 -8.25 -38.03 -7.92
#